data_AF-C5KPK1-F1
#
_entry.id   AF-C5KPK1-F1
#
_cell.length_a   1.000
_cell.length_b   1.000
_cell.length_c   1.000
_cell.angle_alpha   90.00
_cell.angle_beta   90.00
_cell.angle_gamma   90.00
#
_symmetry.space_group_name_H-M   'P 1'
#
loop_
_entity.id
_entity.type
_entity.pdbx_description
1 polymer ?
#
loop_
_entity_poly.entity_id
_entity_poly.type
_entity_poly.pdbx_seq_one_letter_code
_entity_poly.pdbx_strand_id
1 'polypeptide(L)'
;MQVTLKEFDDHVAPTLLLASYCVRSFMDDIAQGASSVNDRDLLAEGVNTTITKNGFSEQRPKRIQNWVNGVDNEDDKAGALFGVLWNPQTDSLSLAAVPDLGHAGSDKGRSSSLTLRKYISWLNSHFDPMGLRLEEAMAGRQLLRTAVRSGISLDDPFPAELVNRARALHDTYETARATPRFVEGETLVVACDASLVGWACTVTDCQGTRLYARGGLHDAGMKAGVYHGLSSMRW
;
A
#
# COMPACT_ATOMS: atom_id res chain seq x y z
N MET A 1 12.10 20.22 2.60
CA MET A 1 13.04 19.39 1.83
C MET A 1 12.76 19.64 0.35
N GLN A 2 13.77 20.07 -0.41
CA GLN A 2 13.65 20.44 -1.82
C GLN A 2 14.14 19.24 -2.65
N VAL A 3 13.23 18.51 -3.31
CA VAL A 3 13.59 17.35 -4.13
C VAL A 3 13.62 17.79 -5.59
N THR A 4 14.78 17.68 -6.22
CA THR A 4 14.97 17.98 -7.65
C THR A 4 15.12 16.66 -8.38
N LEU A 5 14.12 16.26 -9.16
CA LEU A 5 14.20 15.08 -10.02
C LEU A 5 14.99 15.48 -11.28
N LYS A 6 16.28 15.12 -11.39
CA LYS A 6 17.01 15.28 -12.65
C LYS A 6 16.69 14.09 -13.55
N GLU A 7 15.82 14.28 -14.54
CA GLU A 7 15.75 13.37 -15.69
C GLU A 7 16.89 13.69 -16.67
N PHE A 8 17.39 12.65 -17.35
CA PHE A 8 18.32 12.76 -18.48
C PHE A 8 17.58 13.33 -19.69
N ASP A 9 17.36 14.64 -19.70
CA ASP A 9 17.22 15.49 -20.89
C ASP A 9 17.24 16.94 -20.39
N ASP A 10 17.86 17.85 -21.17
CA ASP A 10 18.22 19.24 -20.82
C ASP A 10 17.03 20.20 -20.57
N HIS A 11 15.94 19.71 -20.01
CA HIS A 11 14.80 20.50 -19.56
C HIS A 11 14.75 20.50 -18.05
N VAL A 12 14.86 21.69 -17.47
CA VAL A 12 14.78 21.96 -16.04
C VAL A 12 13.54 21.29 -15.47
N ALA A 13 13.74 20.18 -14.77
CA ALA A 13 12.67 19.47 -14.12
C ALA A 13 12.00 20.38 -13.07
N PRO A 14 10.66 20.34 -12.96
CA PRO A 14 9.93 21.19 -12.04
C PRO A 14 10.36 20.88 -10.60
N THR A 15 10.82 21.92 -9.90
CA THR A 15 11.12 21.85 -8.47
C THR A 15 9.80 21.71 -7.70
N LEU A 16 9.57 20.55 -7.09
CA LEU A 16 8.45 20.35 -6.17
C LEU A 16 8.82 20.93 -4.79
N LEU A 17 8.34 22.14 -4.50
CA LEU A 17 8.24 22.62 -3.13
C LEU A 17 7.17 21.78 -2.43
N LEU A 18 7.60 20.81 -1.62
CA LEU A 18 6.74 20.20 -0.60
C LEU A 18 6.34 21.33 0.36
N ALA A 19 5.14 21.87 0.16
CA ALA A 19 4.58 22.92 1.00
C ALA A 19 4.53 22.47 2.47
N SER A 20 4.44 23.44 3.40
CA SER A 20 4.32 23.23 4.85
C SER A 20 3.11 22.39 5.28
N TYR A 21 2.26 22.02 4.32
CA TYR A 21 1.08 21.19 4.42
C TYR A 21 1.00 20.24 3.23
N CYS A 22 0.44 19.05 3.44
CA CYS A 22 0.17 18.06 2.41
C CYS A 22 -1.29 17.63 2.49
N VAL A 23 -1.99 17.61 1.35
CA VAL A 23 -3.32 17.01 1.21
C VAL A 23 -3.27 15.97 0.11
N ARG A 24 -3.72 14.76 0.41
CA ARG A 24 -3.83 13.64 -0.54
C ARG A 24 -5.17 12.96 -0.33
N SER A 25 -5.85 12.64 -1.41
CA SER A 25 -7.09 11.85 -1.39
C SER A 25 -6.85 10.50 -2.04
N PHE A 26 -7.41 9.45 -1.46
CA PHE A 26 -7.43 8.12 -2.05
C PHE A 26 -8.76 7.46 -1.69
N MET A 27 -9.53 7.05 -2.71
CA MET A 27 -10.90 6.57 -2.54
C MET A 27 -11.76 7.52 -1.69
N ASP A 28 -12.27 7.06 -0.55
CA ASP A 28 -13.06 7.80 0.42
C ASP A 28 -12.24 8.49 1.52
N ASP A 29 -10.92 8.26 1.56
CA ASP A 29 -10.01 8.79 2.56
C ASP A 29 -9.32 10.08 2.08
N ILE A 30 -9.19 11.06 2.99
CA ILE A 30 -8.41 12.28 2.79
C ILE A 30 -7.32 12.35 3.85
N ALA A 31 -6.07 12.15 3.43
CA ALA A 31 -4.88 12.32 4.23
C ALA A 31 -4.44 13.78 4.24
N GLN A 32 -4.12 14.27 5.44
CA GLN A 32 -3.65 15.63 5.67
C GLN A 32 -2.41 15.58 6.57
N GLY A 33 -1.41 16.39 6.25
CA GLY A 33 -0.21 16.56 7.08
C GLY A 33 0.09 18.04 7.25
N ALA A 34 0.46 18.43 8.46
CA ALA A 34 0.88 19.79 8.80
C ALA A 34 1.99 19.76 9.85
N SER A 35 2.77 20.84 9.92
CA SER A 35 3.92 20.93 10.84
C SER A 35 3.53 21.44 12.24
N SER A 36 2.30 21.93 12.44
CA SER A 36 1.79 22.42 13.72
C SER A 36 0.32 22.04 13.93
N VAL A 37 -0.13 22.01 15.20
CA VAL A 37 -1.53 21.74 15.57
C VAL A 37 -2.47 22.77 14.94
N ASN A 38 -2.10 24.05 15.00
CA ASN A 38 -2.90 25.14 14.47
C ASN A 38 -3.09 25.02 12.95
N ASP A 39 -2.00 24.73 12.22
CA ASP A 39 -2.07 24.57 10.77
C ASP A 39 -2.88 23.33 10.38
N ARG A 40 -2.77 22.24 11.15
CA ARG A 40 -3.58 21.04 10.97
C ARG A 40 -5.07 21.35 11.11
N ASP A 41 -5.47 22.07 12.16
CA ASP A 41 -6.87 22.34 12.44
C ASP A 41 -7.49 23.29 11.40
N LEU A 42 -6.74 24.31 11.00
CA LEU A 42 -7.11 25.20 9.89
C LEU A 42 -7.26 24.43 8.57
N LEU A 43 -6.33 23.51 8.28
CA LEU A 43 -6.40 22.67 7.08
C LEU A 43 -7.61 21.74 7.12
N ALA A 44 -7.89 21.10 8.26
CA ALA A 44 -9.02 20.22 8.44
C ALA A 44 -10.36 20.96 8.26
N GLU A 45 -10.49 22.17 8.80
CA GLU A 45 -11.68 23.01 8.62
C GLU A 45 -11.86 23.45 7.16
N GLY A 46 -10.77 23.88 6.51
CA GLY A 46 -10.77 24.28 5.10
C GLY A 46 -11.18 23.14 4.18
N VAL A 47 -10.63 21.94 4.39
CA VAL A 47 -11.01 20.73 3.66
C VAL A 47 -12.47 20.39 3.92
N ASN A 48 -12.91 20.34 5.18
CA ASN A 48 -14.31 20.03 5.52
C ASN A 48 -15.30 21.01 4.89
N THR A 49 -14.98 22.30 4.89
CA THR A 49 -15.79 23.33 4.23
C THR A 49 -15.88 23.09 2.72
N THR A 50 -14.76 22.73 2.10
CA THR A 50 -14.69 22.46 0.65
C THR A 50 -15.49 21.23 0.27
N ILE A 51 -15.34 20.11 0.98
CA ILE A 51 -16.09 18.88 0.68
C ILE A 51 -17.60 19.07 0.92
N THR A 52 -17.99 19.80 1.98
CA THR A 52 -19.40 20.10 2.31
C THR A 52 -20.06 20.92 1.21
N LYS A 53 -19.37 21.95 0.70
CA LYS A 53 -19.84 22.75 -0.45
C LYS A 53 -20.06 21.91 -1.71
N ASN A 54 -19.32 20.81 -1.86
CA ASN A 54 -19.42 19.90 -2.99
C ASN A 54 -20.35 18.69 -2.72
N GLY A 55 -21.13 18.72 -1.64
CA GLY A 55 -22.14 17.70 -1.35
C GLY A 55 -21.64 16.45 -0.62
N PHE A 56 -20.40 16.47 -0.14
CA PHE A 56 -19.84 15.40 0.70
C PHE A 56 -19.92 15.77 2.18
N SER A 57 -20.02 14.76 3.06
CA SER A 57 -20.01 14.97 4.51
C SER A 57 -18.92 14.15 5.16
N GLU A 58 -18.14 14.78 6.04
CA GLU A 58 -17.18 14.07 6.87
C GLU A 58 -17.89 13.32 8.02
N GLN A 59 -17.49 12.08 8.25
CA GLN A 59 -17.84 11.35 9.48
C GLN A 59 -16.81 11.66 10.57
N ARG A 60 -16.99 12.78 11.30
CA ARG A 60 -16.06 13.22 12.35
C ARG A 60 -15.61 12.13 13.33
N PRO A 61 -16.47 11.19 13.78
CA PRO A 61 -16.04 10.10 14.68
C PRO A 61 -15.03 9.12 14.07
N LYS A 62 -14.85 9.12 12.75
CA LYS A 62 -13.86 8.29 12.03
C LYS A 62 -12.55 9.02 11.73
N ARG A 63 -12.43 10.29 12.13
CA ARG A 63 -11.21 11.06 11.89
C ARG A 63 -10.06 10.45 12.67
N ILE A 64 -9.00 10.10 11.95
CA ILE A 64 -7.73 9.63 12.54
C ILE A 64 -6.80 10.82 12.71
N GLN A 65 -6.14 10.92 13.87
CA GLN A 65 -5.09 11.91 14.14
C GLN A 65 -3.87 11.18 14.71
N ASN A 66 -2.73 11.28 14.01
CA ASN A 66 -1.47 10.69 14.45
C ASN A 66 -0.47 11.82 14.74
N TRP A 67 0.32 11.68 15.81
CA TRP A 67 1.24 12.72 16.30
C TRP A 67 2.70 12.23 16.29
N VAL A 68 3.64 13.14 15.97
CA VAL A 68 5.09 12.83 15.96
C VAL A 68 5.65 12.66 17.38
N ASN A 69 5.04 13.31 18.37
CA ASN A 69 5.46 13.24 19.77
C ASN A 69 4.36 12.54 20.55
N GLY A 70 4.68 11.39 21.16
CA GLY A 70 3.77 10.50 21.90
C GLY A 70 3.10 11.11 23.12
N VAL A 71 2.35 12.19 22.93
CA VAL A 71 1.25 12.59 23.80
C VAL A 71 0.06 11.76 23.36
N ASP A 72 0.19 10.45 23.52
CA ASP A 72 -0.90 9.52 23.39
C ASP A 72 -1.86 9.89 24.52
N ASN A 73 -2.90 10.67 24.23
CA ASN A 73 -4.10 10.51 25.04
C ASN A 73 -4.51 9.05 24.84
N GLU A 74 -4.84 8.34 25.92
CA GLU A 74 -5.20 6.91 25.88
C GLU A 74 -6.35 6.59 24.89
N ASP A 75 -7.05 7.61 24.39
CA ASP A 75 -8.11 7.55 23.39
C ASP A 75 -7.65 7.75 21.93
N ASP A 76 -6.43 8.27 21.67
CA ASP A 76 -5.90 8.47 20.32
C ASP A 76 -5.44 7.12 19.76
N LYS A 77 -6.36 6.42 19.10
CA LYS A 77 -6.05 5.20 18.37
C LYS A 77 -5.02 5.51 17.30
N ALA A 78 -3.86 4.87 17.35
CA ALA A 78 -2.92 4.78 16.24
C ALA A 78 -3.68 4.24 15.01
N GLY A 79 -4.15 5.17 14.17
CA GLY A 79 -5.05 4.84 13.09
C GLY A 79 -4.23 4.49 11.85
N ALA A 80 -4.54 3.35 11.25
CA ALA A 80 -3.99 3.00 9.95
C ALA A 80 -4.53 3.98 8.90
N LEU A 81 -3.62 4.64 8.19
CA LEU A 81 -3.95 5.44 7.02
C LEU A 81 -3.55 4.62 5.79
N PHE A 82 -4.48 4.40 4.87
CA PHE A 82 -4.20 3.62 3.65
C PHE A 82 -3.62 2.22 3.94
N GLY A 83 -4.09 1.56 5.00
CA GLY A 83 -3.57 0.25 5.39
C GLY A 83 -2.15 0.26 5.97
N VAL A 84 -1.58 1.45 6.24
CA VAL A 84 -0.25 1.62 6.84
C VAL A 84 -0.38 2.22 8.24
N LEU A 85 0.27 1.59 9.20
CA LEU A 85 0.46 2.07 10.56
C LEU A 85 1.79 2.82 10.65
N TRP A 86 1.79 3.96 11.32
CA TRP A 86 3.00 4.69 11.67
C TRP A 86 3.25 4.57 13.17
N ASN A 87 4.43 4.09 13.53
CA ASN A 87 4.93 4.08 14.89
C ASN A 87 5.78 5.34 15.12
N PRO A 88 5.32 6.31 15.92
CA PRO A 88 6.07 7.54 16.16
C PRO A 88 7.30 7.33 17.04
N GLN A 89 7.32 6.29 17.90
CA GLN A 89 8.45 6.02 18.80
C GLN A 89 9.71 5.58 18.04
N THR A 90 9.52 4.79 16.99
CA THR A 90 10.61 4.27 16.14
C THR A 90 10.69 4.95 14.77
N ASP A 91 9.84 5.95 14.54
CA ASP A 91 9.58 6.62 13.25
C ASP A 91 9.52 5.66 12.05
N SER A 92 8.76 4.58 12.21
CA SER A 92 8.68 3.50 11.23
C SER A 92 7.25 3.18 10.81
N LEU A 93 7.10 2.74 9.59
CA LEU A 93 5.87 2.28 8.97
C LEU A 93 5.76 0.76 9.00
N SER A 94 4.57 0.25 9.29
CA SER A 94 4.21 -1.17 9.12
C SER A 94 2.87 -1.27 8.43
N LEU A 95 2.55 -2.42 7.84
CA LEU A 95 1.19 -2.65 7.37
C LEU A 95 0.25 -2.85 8.57
N ALA A 96 -0.99 -2.40 8.43
CA ALA A 96 -2.06 -2.74 9.34
C ALA A 96 -2.25 -4.26 9.41
N ALA A 97 -2.69 -4.75 10.56
CA ALA A 97 -2.86 -6.18 10.80
C ALA A 97 -3.69 -6.83 9.68
N VAL A 98 -3.16 -7.94 9.17
CA VAL A 98 -3.77 -8.71 8.09
C VAL A 98 -4.86 -9.61 8.69
N PRO A 99 -6.05 -9.73 8.07
CA PRO A 99 -7.02 -10.74 8.47
C PRO A 99 -6.42 -12.14 8.31
N ASP A 100 -6.53 -12.96 9.36
CA ASP A 100 -6.05 -14.34 9.34
C ASP A 100 -6.64 -15.11 8.14
N LEU A 101 -5.75 -15.74 7.36
CA LEU A 101 -6.12 -16.58 6.23
C LEU A 101 -7.02 -17.76 6.69
N GLY A 102 -6.84 -18.22 7.92
CA GLY A 102 -7.66 -19.22 8.62
C GLY A 102 -9.06 -18.74 8.98
N HIS A 103 -9.25 -17.46 9.32
CA HIS A 103 -10.58 -16.87 9.56
C HIS A 103 -11.36 -16.63 8.27
N ALA A 104 -10.68 -16.49 7.13
CA ALA A 104 -11.35 -16.62 5.84
C ALA A 104 -11.93 -18.04 5.65
N GLY A 105 -11.46 -19.05 6.39
CA GLY A 105 -11.97 -20.43 6.45
C GLY A 105 -12.82 -20.78 7.68
N SER A 106 -13.09 -19.85 8.61
CA SER A 106 -13.84 -20.15 9.84
C SER A 106 -15.23 -19.52 9.84
N ASP A 107 -16.18 -20.16 9.17
CA ASP A 107 -17.56 -20.09 9.69
C ASP A 107 -17.55 -20.83 11.03
N LYS A 108 -17.99 -20.17 12.10
CA LYS A 108 -18.10 -20.73 13.46
C LYS A 108 -18.53 -22.21 13.43
N GLY A 109 -17.58 -23.13 13.59
CA GLY A 109 -17.83 -24.57 13.73
C GLY A 109 -17.90 -25.40 12.43
N ARG A 110 -17.57 -24.87 11.25
CA ARG A 110 -17.36 -25.69 10.04
C ARG A 110 -15.95 -25.46 9.50
N SER A 111 -15.19 -26.53 9.30
CA SER A 111 -13.97 -26.53 8.48
C SER A 111 -14.39 -26.14 7.05
N SER A 112 -14.41 -24.84 6.77
CA SER A 112 -14.69 -24.37 5.42
C SER A 112 -13.36 -24.25 4.70
N SER A 113 -13.22 -24.98 3.59
CA SER A 113 -12.06 -24.89 2.73
C SER A 113 -11.84 -23.43 2.30
N LEU A 114 -10.57 -23.01 2.20
CA LEU A 114 -10.23 -21.74 1.57
C LEU A 114 -10.74 -21.80 0.12
N THR A 115 -11.64 -20.92 -0.28
CA THR A 115 -12.09 -20.80 -1.67
C THR A 115 -11.30 -19.72 -2.41
N LEU A 116 -11.37 -19.70 -3.74
CA LEU A 116 -10.74 -18.64 -4.53
C LEU A 116 -11.25 -17.24 -4.14
N ARG A 117 -12.55 -17.10 -3.86
CA ARG A 117 -13.17 -15.85 -3.41
C ARG A 117 -12.58 -15.38 -2.08
N LYS A 118 -12.44 -16.30 -1.13
CA LYS A 118 -11.84 -16.03 0.19
C LYS A 118 -10.38 -15.62 0.05
N TYR A 119 -9.64 -16.30 -0.83
CA TYR A 119 -8.27 -15.93 -1.15
C TYR A 119 -8.14 -14.55 -1.81
N ILE A 120 -9.01 -14.20 -2.77
CA ILE A 120 -9.05 -12.87 -3.38
C ILE A 120 -9.36 -11.79 -2.33
N SER A 121 -10.34 -12.04 -1.46
CA SER A 121 -10.68 -11.13 -0.37
C SER A 121 -9.51 -10.91 0.57
N TRP A 122 -8.82 -11.99 0.96
CA TRP A 122 -7.61 -11.91 1.78
C TRP A 122 -6.50 -11.15 1.05
N LEU A 123 -6.20 -11.48 -0.20
CA LEU A 123 -5.16 -10.81 -0.98
C LEU A 123 -5.42 -9.30 -1.11
N ASN A 124 -6.67 -8.89 -1.37
CA ASN A 124 -7.04 -7.48 -1.51
C ASN A 124 -7.16 -6.73 -0.17
N SER A 125 -7.16 -7.43 0.97
CA SER A 125 -7.04 -6.78 2.27
C SER A 125 -5.64 -6.21 2.51
N HIS A 126 -4.64 -6.65 1.73
CA HIS A 126 -3.28 -6.12 1.75
C HIS A 126 -3.21 -4.88 0.85
N PHE A 127 -3.63 -3.75 1.39
CA PHE A 127 -3.39 -2.48 0.72
C PHE A 127 -1.99 -1.97 1.08
N ASP A 128 -1.12 -1.89 0.07
CA ASP A 128 0.28 -1.48 0.22
C ASP A 128 0.61 -0.38 -0.80
N PRO A 129 0.23 0.87 -0.52
CA PRO A 129 0.43 2.00 -1.44
C PRO A 129 1.90 2.36 -1.65
N MET A 130 2.78 1.95 -0.73
CA MET A 130 4.21 2.25 -0.76
C MET A 130 5.06 1.09 -1.31
N GLY A 131 4.48 -0.08 -1.55
CA GLY A 131 5.20 -1.28 -1.98
C GLY A 131 6.19 -1.78 -0.92
N LEU A 132 5.89 -1.61 0.37
CA LEU A 132 6.71 -2.14 1.46
C LEU A 132 6.79 -3.67 1.43
N ARG A 133 5.77 -4.32 0.83
CA ARG A 133 5.58 -5.76 0.63
C ARG A 133 5.29 -6.11 -0.82
N LEU A 134 5.95 -5.41 -1.74
CA LEU A 134 5.73 -5.63 -3.17
C LEU A 134 5.94 -7.10 -3.56
N GLU A 135 6.97 -7.75 -3.03
CA GLU A 135 7.31 -9.14 -3.31
C GLU A 135 6.18 -10.08 -2.89
N GLU A 136 5.66 -9.92 -1.68
CA GLU A 136 4.56 -10.73 -1.15
C GLU A 136 3.27 -10.46 -1.93
N ALA A 137 3.01 -9.20 -2.30
CA ALA A 137 1.86 -8.82 -3.11
C ALA A 137 1.94 -9.45 -4.52
N MET A 138 3.12 -9.43 -5.14
CA MET A 138 3.37 -10.06 -6.44
C MET A 138 3.24 -11.58 -6.36
N ALA A 139 3.81 -12.21 -5.33
CA ALA A 139 3.69 -13.65 -5.09
C ALA A 139 2.21 -14.08 -4.93
N GLY A 140 1.43 -13.30 -4.17
CA GLY A 140 0.00 -13.54 -4.01
C GLY A 140 -0.78 -13.41 -5.32
N ARG A 141 -0.48 -12.39 -6.13
CA ARG A 141 -1.10 -12.24 -7.46
C ARG A 141 -0.68 -13.36 -8.43
N GLN A 142 0.52 -13.90 -8.32
CA GLN A 142 0.94 -15.07 -9.11
C GLN A 142 0.18 -16.34 -8.71
N LEU A 143 -0.08 -16.56 -7.42
CA LEU A 143 -0.95 -17.65 -6.95
C LEU A 143 -2.37 -17.51 -7.52
N LEU A 144 -2.94 -16.31 -7.44
CA LEU A 144 -4.24 -16.00 -8.03
C LEU A 144 -4.27 -16.30 -9.54
N ARG A 145 -3.26 -15.83 -10.28
CA ARG A 145 -3.13 -16.08 -11.72
C ARG A 145 -3.02 -17.57 -12.05
N THR A 146 -2.31 -18.33 -11.23
CA THR A 146 -2.20 -19.79 -11.37
C THR A 146 -3.55 -20.45 -11.20
N ALA A 147 -4.30 -20.07 -10.15
CA ALA A 147 -5.62 -20.63 -9.90
C ALA A 147 -6.62 -20.33 -11.02
N VAL A 148 -6.68 -19.07 -11.48
CA VAL A 148 -7.57 -18.66 -12.59
C VAL A 148 -7.22 -19.40 -13.88
N ARG A 149 -5.92 -19.58 -14.18
CA ARG A 149 -5.48 -20.33 -15.37
C ARG A 149 -5.82 -21.82 -15.31
N SER A 150 -5.91 -22.39 -14.11
CA SER A 150 -6.37 -23.76 -13.88
C SER A 150 -7.89 -23.90 -13.96
N GLY A 151 -8.64 -22.84 -14.27
CA GLY A 151 -10.09 -22.86 -14.43
C GLY A 151 -10.87 -22.94 -13.12
N ILE A 152 -10.24 -22.56 -11.99
CA ILE A 152 -10.89 -22.57 -10.67
C ILE A 152 -11.88 -21.42 -10.58
N SER A 153 -13.13 -21.73 -10.23
CA SER A 153 -14.18 -20.74 -10.03
C SER A 153 -14.08 -20.07 -8.65
N LEU A 154 -14.77 -18.94 -8.48
CA LEU A 154 -14.71 -18.16 -7.24
C LEU A 154 -15.06 -18.97 -5.98
N ASP A 155 -16.06 -19.84 -6.07
CA ASP A 155 -16.56 -20.60 -4.91
C ASP A 155 -15.95 -22.00 -4.81
N ASP A 156 -15.07 -22.36 -5.75
CA ASP A 156 -14.36 -23.63 -5.73
C ASP A 156 -13.30 -23.65 -4.61
N PRO A 157 -13.08 -24.81 -3.97
CA PRO A 157 -11.97 -24.97 -3.05
C PRO A 157 -10.63 -24.67 -3.71
N PHE A 158 -9.78 -23.93 -3.00
CA PHE A 158 -8.43 -23.66 -3.43
C PHE A 158 -7.60 -24.97 -3.32
N PRO A 159 -6.87 -25.37 -4.38
CA PRO A 159 -6.09 -26.60 -4.39
C PRO A 159 -5.11 -26.68 -3.22
N ALA A 160 -4.91 -27.86 -2.66
CA ALA A 160 -4.08 -28.06 -1.46
C ALA A 160 -2.65 -27.48 -1.62
N GLU A 161 -2.04 -27.64 -2.79
CA GLU A 161 -0.73 -27.05 -3.10
C GLU A 161 -0.77 -25.51 -3.00
N LEU A 162 -1.79 -24.87 -3.58
CA LEU A 162 -1.95 -23.42 -3.55
C LEU A 162 -2.31 -22.91 -2.15
N VAL A 163 -3.07 -23.70 -1.37
CA VAL A 163 -3.35 -23.41 0.05
C VAL A 163 -2.06 -23.39 0.86
N ASN A 164 -1.17 -24.36 0.68
CA ASN A 164 0.12 -24.40 1.39
C ASN A 164 0.98 -23.18 1.05
N ARG A 165 1.04 -22.80 -0.22
CA ARG A 165 1.76 -21.59 -0.66
C ARG A 165 1.12 -20.30 -0.13
N ALA A 166 -0.20 -20.22 -0.09
CA ALA A 166 -0.92 -19.09 0.49
C ALA A 166 -0.67 -18.95 1.99
N ARG A 167 -0.60 -20.06 2.74
CA ARG A 167 -0.24 -20.07 4.17
C ARG A 167 1.18 -19.59 4.40
N ALA A 168 2.16 -20.12 3.66
CA ALA A 168 3.53 -19.66 3.75
C ALA A 168 3.68 -18.15 3.44
N LEU A 169 2.90 -17.65 2.47
CA LEU A 169 2.83 -16.23 2.18
C LEU A 169 2.22 -15.42 3.34
N HIS A 170 1.17 -15.95 3.97
CA HIS A 170 0.56 -15.33 5.16
C HIS A 170 1.55 -15.21 6.32
N ASP A 171 2.28 -16.27 6.63
CA ASP A 171 3.31 -16.26 7.69
C ASP A 171 4.41 -15.21 7.39
N THR A 172 4.71 -14.99 6.11
CA THR A 172 5.66 -13.94 5.67
C THR A 172 5.12 -12.54 5.93
N TYR A 173 3.82 -12.31 5.68
CA TYR A 173 3.17 -11.03 6.00
C TYR A 173 3.11 -10.76 7.52
N GLU A 174 2.92 -11.78 8.35
CA GLU A 174 2.87 -11.62 9.81
C GLU A 174 4.23 -11.30 10.43
N THR A 175 5.31 -11.85 9.87
CA THR A 175 6.68 -11.66 10.37
C THR A 175 7.38 -10.42 9.78
N ALA A 176 6.64 -9.62 9.04
CA ALA A 176 7.20 -8.61 8.18
C ALA A 176 7.66 -7.36 8.96
N ARG A 177 8.91 -6.94 8.75
CA ARG A 177 9.60 -5.91 9.55
C ARG A 177 9.12 -4.48 9.28
N ALA A 178 9.05 -3.65 10.32
CA ALA A 178 8.80 -2.22 10.14
C ALA A 178 9.85 -1.58 9.19
N THR A 179 9.40 -0.66 8.35
CA THR A 179 10.24 0.09 7.40
C THR A 179 10.38 1.53 7.91
N PRO A 180 11.57 2.14 7.95
CA PRO A 180 11.67 3.52 8.41
C PRO A 180 10.89 4.46 7.49
N ARG A 181 10.24 5.49 8.06
CA ARG A 181 9.46 6.46 7.27
C ARG A 181 10.36 7.35 6.39
N PHE A 182 11.60 7.55 6.83
CA PHE A 182 12.63 8.29 6.12
C PHE A 182 13.93 7.50 6.09
N VAL A 183 14.75 7.77 5.08
CA VAL A 183 16.15 7.34 5.05
C VAL A 183 17.04 8.57 5.07
N GLU A 184 18.19 8.44 5.72
CA GLU A 184 19.20 9.50 5.74
C GLU A 184 19.98 9.51 4.43
N GLY A 185 20.19 10.70 3.87
CA GLY A 185 21.02 10.90 2.69
C GLY A 185 20.37 11.75 1.61
N GLU A 186 21.21 12.30 0.74
CA GLU A 186 20.77 13.14 -0.39
C GLU A 186 20.56 12.33 -1.68
N THR A 187 21.02 11.08 -1.70
CA THR A 187 21.00 10.21 -2.88
C THR A 187 20.08 9.01 -2.65
N LEU A 188 19.17 8.80 -3.59
CA LEU A 188 18.34 7.60 -3.67
C LEU A 188 18.81 6.74 -4.83
N VAL A 189 18.81 5.42 -4.61
CA VAL A 189 19.07 4.43 -5.65
C VAL A 189 17.72 3.93 -6.16
N VAL A 190 17.51 4.08 -7.46
CA VAL A 190 16.33 3.54 -8.16
C VAL A 190 16.77 2.36 -8.99
N ALA A 191 16.27 1.17 -8.66
CA ALA A 191 16.53 -0.05 -9.41
C ALA A 191 15.24 -0.52 -10.07
N CYS A 192 15.30 -0.72 -11.39
CA CYS A 192 14.20 -1.25 -12.18
C CYS A 192 14.61 -2.58 -12.79
N ASP A 193 13.71 -3.56 -12.72
CA ASP A 193 13.89 -4.84 -13.40
C ASP A 193 12.57 -5.29 -14.04
N ALA A 194 12.69 -6.04 -15.12
CA ALA A 194 11.57 -6.61 -15.84
C ALA A 194 11.90 -8.04 -16.30
N SER A 195 10.92 -8.92 -16.11
CA SER A 195 10.95 -10.30 -16.55
C SER A 195 9.80 -10.55 -17.53
N LEU A 196 9.75 -11.75 -18.11
CA LEU A 196 8.59 -12.19 -18.91
C LEU A 196 7.28 -12.25 -18.09
N VAL A 197 7.37 -12.23 -16.76
CA VAL A 197 6.22 -12.40 -15.85
C VAL A 197 5.69 -11.06 -15.34
N GLY A 198 6.56 -10.07 -15.18
CA GLY A 198 6.22 -8.77 -14.60
C GLY A 198 7.43 -7.86 -14.47
N TRP A 199 7.19 -6.66 -13.94
CA TRP A 199 8.18 -5.62 -13.71
C TRP A 199 8.14 -5.15 -12.26
N ALA A 200 9.26 -4.61 -11.79
CA ALA A 200 9.36 -3.98 -10.49
C ALA A 200 10.34 -2.81 -10.54
N CYS A 201 10.08 -1.81 -9.71
CA CYS A 201 10.95 -0.69 -9.42
C CYS A 201 11.04 -0.57 -7.90
N THR A 202 12.25 -0.45 -7.38
CA THR A 202 12.53 -0.23 -5.97
C THR A 202 13.32 1.06 -5.80
N VAL A 203 13.02 1.77 -4.73
CA VAL A 203 13.73 2.98 -4.31
C VAL A 203 14.32 2.70 -2.94
N THR A 204 15.64 2.82 -2.85
CA THR A 204 16.39 2.61 -1.60
C THR A 204 17.32 3.78 -1.32
N ASP A 205 17.84 3.86 -0.09
CA ASP A 205 19.07 4.61 0.16
C ASP A 205 20.30 3.87 -0.43
N CYS A 206 21.48 4.46 -0.27
CA CYS A 206 22.74 3.85 -0.69
C CYS A 206 23.15 2.61 0.14
N GLN A 207 22.51 2.35 1.28
CA GLN A 207 22.74 1.18 2.13
C GLN A 207 21.77 0.03 1.81
N GLY A 208 20.81 0.24 0.91
CA GLY A 208 19.80 -0.74 0.51
C GLY A 208 18.53 -0.72 1.35
N THR A 209 18.32 0.29 2.21
CA THR A 209 17.08 0.46 2.97
C THR A 209 15.95 0.89 2.03
N ARG A 210 14.89 0.09 1.95
CA ARG A 210 13.74 0.39 1.09
C ARG A 210 12.92 1.56 1.62
N LEU A 211 12.59 2.49 0.73
CA LEU A 211 11.60 3.54 0.94
C LEU A 211 10.28 3.24 0.25
N TYR A 212 10.39 2.77 -0.99
CA TYR A 212 9.26 2.61 -1.88
C TYR A 212 9.54 1.48 -2.86
N ALA A 213 8.50 0.77 -3.25
CA ALA A 213 8.55 -0.07 -4.43
C ALA A 213 7.24 0.00 -5.19
N ARG A 214 7.31 -0.31 -6.48
CA ARG A 214 6.14 -0.52 -7.31
C ARG A 214 6.42 -1.61 -8.31
N GLY A 215 5.44 -2.46 -8.55
CA GLY A 215 5.56 -3.49 -9.56
C GLY A 215 4.20 -3.96 -10.05
N GLY A 216 4.25 -4.81 -11.06
CA GLY A 216 3.08 -5.35 -11.69
C GLY A 216 3.40 -6.62 -12.44
N LEU A 217 2.38 -7.48 -12.58
CA LEU A 217 2.47 -8.65 -13.46
C LEU A 217 2.03 -8.25 -14.86
N HIS A 218 2.70 -8.77 -15.89
CA HIS A 218 2.26 -8.60 -17.27
C HIS A 218 0.99 -9.41 -17.52
N ASP A 219 0.05 -8.84 -18.28
CA ASP A 219 -1.15 -9.53 -18.70
C ASP A 219 -0.83 -10.83 -19.45
N ALA A 220 -1.64 -11.85 -19.19
CA ALA A 220 -1.43 -13.20 -19.73
C ALA A 220 -1.65 -13.36 -21.24
N GLY A 221 -1.82 -12.27 -22.01
CA GLY A 221 -2.24 -12.33 -23.41
C GLY A 221 -1.43 -11.50 -24.40
N MET A 222 -0.42 -10.72 -23.99
CA MET A 222 0.37 -9.97 -24.98
C MET A 222 1.53 -10.81 -25.49
N LYS A 223 1.40 -11.28 -26.74
CA LYS A 223 2.54 -11.73 -27.54
C LYS A 223 3.61 -10.64 -27.48
N ALA A 224 4.84 -11.02 -27.18
CA ALA A 224 6.01 -10.15 -27.16
C ALA A 224 6.06 -9.34 -28.48
N GLY A 225 5.85 -8.03 -28.41
CA GLY A 225 5.94 -7.17 -29.60
C GLY A 225 5.10 -5.90 -29.62
N VAL A 226 4.20 -5.64 -28.66
CA VAL A 226 3.42 -4.40 -28.65
C VAL A 226 3.44 -3.76 -27.26
N TYR A 227 4.43 -2.91 -27.01
CA TYR A 227 4.38 -1.95 -25.90
C TYR A 227 3.39 -0.84 -26.28
N HIS A 228 2.10 -1.06 -26.02
CA HIS A 228 1.16 0.05 -25.89
C HIS A 228 0.85 0.24 -24.41
N GLY A 229 1.24 1.40 -23.89
CA GLY A 229 0.96 1.85 -22.55
C GLY A 229 -0.54 1.79 -22.27
N LEU A 230 -0.92 0.79 -21.47
CA LEU A 230 -2.16 0.77 -20.72
C LEU A 230 -1.81 0.61 -19.24
N SER A 231 -0.96 1.52 -18.75
CA SER A 231 -0.93 1.86 -17.32
C SER A 231 -2.11 2.79 -17.03
N SER A 232 -3.33 2.28 -17.11
CA SER A 232 -4.50 3.00 -16.62
C SER A 232 -5.55 2.03 -16.08
N MET A 233 -5.18 1.29 -15.05
CA MET A 233 -6.10 1.18 -13.92
C MET A 233 -5.64 2.22 -12.90
N ARG A 234 -6.31 3.38 -12.95
CA ARG A 234 -6.40 4.24 -11.77
C ARG A 234 -7.09 3.41 -10.70
N TRP A 235 -6.35 3.12 -9.64
CA TRP A 235 -6.90 2.86 -8.32
C TRP A 235 -6.58 4.10 -7.50
#